data_AF-A0A7W7ILU1-F1
#
_entry.id   AF-A0A7W7ILU1-F1
#
_cell.length_a   1.000
_cell.length_b   1.000
_cell.length_c   1.000
_cell.angle_alpha   90.00
_cell.angle_beta   90.00
_cell.angle_gamma   90.00
#
_symmetry.space_group_name_H-M   'P 1'
#
loop_
_entity.id
_entity.type
_entity.pdbx_description
1 polymer ?
#
loop_
_entity_poly.entity_id
_entity_poly.type
_entity_poly.pdbx_seq_one_letter_code
_entity_poly.pdbx_strand_id
1 'polypeptide(L)'
;MIALALRIGRALTPTAWITIAALTAFLIFGGYCAHRGAEGVRDRQAVKVAKDERKASSGREAAANQDLTDTTTITNRKLERDHAAQALPDGVPDDRELRRRCRQLRDDGRSPPACRGLEGPA
;
A
#
# COMPACT_ATOMS: atom_id res chain seq x y z
N MET A 1 -55.96 26.78 20.91
CA MET A 1 -55.69 25.91 19.76
C MET A 1 -56.70 24.77 19.63
N ILE A 2 -56.89 23.93 20.64
CA ILE A 2 -57.81 22.75 20.58
C ILE A 2 -59.28 23.15 20.38
N ALA A 3 -59.77 24.21 21.03
CA ALA A 3 -61.16 24.68 20.89
C ALA A 3 -61.48 25.23 19.48
N LEU A 4 -60.50 25.82 18.79
CA LEU A 4 -60.65 26.32 17.42
C LEU A 4 -60.71 25.13 16.43
N ALA A 5 -59.87 24.12 16.66
CA ALA A 5 -59.87 22.88 15.87
C ALA A 5 -61.19 22.11 16.00
N LEU A 6 -61.76 22.03 17.20
CA LEU A 6 -63.07 21.40 17.45
C LEU A 6 -64.21 22.16 16.78
N ARG A 7 -64.14 23.50 16.72
CA ARG A 7 -65.16 24.35 16.08
C ARG A 7 -65.14 24.23 14.55
N ILE A 8 -63.95 24.15 13.96
CA ILE A 8 -63.75 23.90 12.51
C ILE A 8 -64.16 22.46 12.17
N GLY A 9 -63.82 21.49 13.02
CA GLY A 9 -64.21 20.09 12.83
C GLY A 9 -65.71 19.86 12.82
N ARG A 10 -66.48 20.71 13.51
CA ARG A 10 -67.95 20.65 13.54
C ARG A 10 -68.63 21.44 12.41
N ALA A 11 -67.89 22.24 11.66
CA ALA A 11 -68.37 23.01 10.50
C ALA A 11 -68.17 22.28 9.16
N LEU A 12 -67.33 21.24 9.13
CA LEU A 12 -67.05 20.44 7.95
C LEU A 12 -68.07 19.31 7.81
N THR A 13 -68.56 19.09 6.59
CA THR A 13 -69.47 17.99 6.28
C THR A 13 -68.80 16.64 6.55
N PRO A 14 -69.57 15.59 6.89
CA PRO A 14 -69.03 14.25 7.13
C PRO A 14 -68.19 13.72 5.97
N THR A 15 -68.57 14.06 4.74
CA THR A 15 -67.84 13.73 3.52
C THR A 15 -66.48 14.42 3.43
N ALA A 16 -66.36 15.68 3.88
CA ALA A 16 -65.09 16.39 3.93
C ALA A 16 -64.11 15.71 4.92
N TRP A 17 -64.61 15.24 6.06
CA TRP A 17 -63.79 14.47 7.00
C TRP A 17 -63.29 13.15 6.43
N ILE A 18 -64.14 12.42 5.70
CA ILE A 18 -63.77 11.16 5.05
C ILE A 18 -62.68 11.39 3.99
N THR A 19 -62.80 12.44 3.16
CA THR A 19 -61.80 12.76 2.14
C THR A 19 -60.46 13.15 2.76
N ILE A 20 -60.47 13.95 3.82
CA ILE A 20 -59.24 14.29 4.57
C ILE A 20 -58.59 13.04 5.13
N ALA A 21 -59.37 12.18 5.81
CA ALA A 21 -58.86 10.93 6.38
C ALA A 21 -58.26 9.98 5.32
N ALA A 22 -58.90 9.88 4.15
CA ALA A 22 -58.38 9.09 3.03
C ALA A 22 -57.06 9.66 2.49
N LEU A 23 -56.96 10.98 2.34
CA LEU A 23 -55.73 11.64 1.89
C LEU A 23 -54.59 11.48 2.89
N THR A 24 -54.84 11.67 4.18
CA THR A 24 -53.80 11.43 5.21
C THR A 24 -53.38 9.98 5.27
N ALA A 25 -54.31 9.03 5.19
CA ALA A 25 -53.98 7.61 5.14
C ALA A 25 -53.10 7.27 3.93
N PHE A 26 -53.43 7.82 2.74
CA PHE A 26 -52.66 7.62 1.52
C PHE A 26 -51.24 8.20 1.64
N LEU A 27 -51.09 9.41 2.19
CA LEU A 27 -49.78 10.04 2.39
C LEU A 27 -48.92 9.27 3.41
N ILE A 28 -49.51 8.83 4.52
CA ILE A 28 -48.80 8.03 5.54
C ILE A 28 -48.35 6.69 4.94
N PHE A 29 -49.23 6.02 4.21
CA PHE A 29 -48.90 4.73 3.59
C PHE A 29 -47.85 4.87 2.48
N GLY A 30 -47.98 5.87 1.60
CA GLY A 30 -47.00 6.17 0.56
C GLY A 30 -45.62 6.53 1.15
N GLY A 31 -45.59 7.37 2.19
CA GLY A 31 -44.37 7.71 2.92
C GLY A 31 -43.73 6.49 3.60
N TYR A 32 -44.54 5.62 4.20
CA TYR A 32 -44.07 4.37 4.83
C TYR A 32 -43.43 3.41 3.81
N CYS A 33 -44.08 3.22 2.65
CA CYS A 33 -43.54 2.41 1.57
C CYS A 33 -42.24 3.00 0.99
N ALA A 34 -42.17 4.32 0.82
CA ALA A 34 -40.97 5.00 0.34
C ALA A 34 -39.81 4.88 1.35
N HIS A 35 -40.08 5.02 2.64
CA HIS A 35 -39.08 4.87 3.70
C HIS A 35 -38.51 3.45 3.76
N ARG A 36 -39.39 2.43 3.79
CA ARG A 36 -38.99 1.01 3.74
C ARG A 36 -38.22 0.66 2.45
N GLY A 37 -38.62 1.24 1.32
CA GLY A 37 -37.91 1.05 0.05
C GLY A 37 -36.51 1.69 0.04
N ALA A 38 -36.37 2.86 0.65
CA ALA A 38 -35.09 3.57 0.76
C ALA A 38 -34.08 2.84 1.66
N GLU A 39 -34.53 2.19 2.73
CA GLU A 39 -33.69 1.35 3.59
C GLU A 39 -33.11 0.16 2.82
N GLY A 40 -33.91 -0.54 2.02
CA GLY A 40 -33.44 -1.69 1.23
C GLY A 40 -32.43 -1.33 0.12
N VAL A 41 -32.49 -0.10 -0.42
CA VAL A 41 -31.51 0.39 -1.41
C VAL A 41 -30.20 0.81 -0.74
N ARG A 42 -30.27 1.42 0.45
CA ARG A 42 -29.10 1.80 1.25
C ARG A 42 -28.28 0.59 1.69
N ASP A 43 -28.93 -0.49 2.11
CA ASP A 43 -28.23 -1.72 2.49
C ASP A 43 -27.49 -2.35 1.30
N ARG A 44 -28.12 -2.37 0.12
CA ARG A 44 -27.45 -2.84 -1.10
C ARG A 44 -26.26 -1.98 -1.52
N GLN A 45 -26.33 -0.66 -1.29
CA GLN A 45 -25.20 0.24 -1.53
C GLN A 45 -24.08 0.04 -0.50
N ALA A 46 -24.40 -0.10 0.78
CA ALA A 46 -23.41 -0.36 1.84
C ALA A 46 -22.63 -1.66 1.61
N VAL A 47 -23.31 -2.72 1.15
CA VAL A 47 -22.65 -4.00 0.82
C VAL A 47 -21.72 -3.86 -0.40
N LYS A 48 -22.10 -3.08 -1.42
CA LYS A 48 -21.24 -2.82 -2.58
C LYS A 48 -20.01 -2.02 -2.17
N VAL A 49 -20.19 -0.92 -1.44
CA VAL A 49 -19.10 -0.08 -0.94
C VAL A 49 -18.15 -0.88 -0.06
N ALA A 50 -18.66 -1.68 0.88
CA ALA A 50 -17.82 -2.53 1.72
C ALA A 50 -17.03 -3.58 0.92
N LYS A 51 -17.60 -4.11 -0.17
CA LYS A 51 -16.92 -5.07 -1.05
C LYS A 51 -15.82 -4.40 -1.88
N ASP A 52 -16.08 -3.20 -2.37
CA ASP A 52 -15.11 -2.42 -3.15
C ASP A 52 -13.97 -1.91 -2.26
N GLU A 53 -14.28 -1.51 -1.03
CA GLU A 53 -13.28 -1.08 -0.05
C GLU A 53 -12.39 -2.23 0.42
N ARG A 54 -12.94 -3.44 0.62
CA ARG A 54 -12.14 -4.66 0.87
C ARG A 54 -11.23 -5.03 -0.30
N LYS A 55 -11.70 -4.88 -1.54
CA LYS A 55 -10.85 -5.10 -2.72
C LYS A 55 -9.73 -4.06 -2.79
N ALA A 56 -10.05 -2.79 -2.55
CA ALA A 56 -9.08 -1.71 -2.52
C ALA A 56 -8.03 -1.92 -1.40
N SER A 57 -8.44 -2.36 -0.21
CA SER A 57 -7.52 -2.65 0.90
C SER A 57 -6.60 -3.81 0.55
N SER A 58 -7.14 -4.91 0.00
CA SER A 58 -6.33 -6.07 -0.42
C SER A 58 -5.33 -5.73 -1.52
N GLY A 59 -5.68 -4.82 -2.44
CA GLY A 59 -4.75 -4.32 -3.46
C GLY A 59 -3.61 -3.47 -2.86
N ARG A 60 -3.90 -2.65 -1.86
CA ARG A 60 -2.88 -1.86 -1.15
C ARG A 60 -1.93 -2.74 -0.35
N GLU A 61 -2.43 -3.77 0.30
CA GLU A 61 -1.60 -4.75 1.04
C GLU A 61 -0.69 -5.53 0.09
N ALA A 62 -1.21 -5.98 -1.06
CA ALA A 62 -0.41 -6.65 -2.08
C ALA A 62 0.69 -5.75 -2.65
N ALA A 63 0.38 -4.49 -2.97
CA ALA A 63 1.37 -3.52 -3.44
C ALA A 63 2.46 -3.25 -2.38
N ALA A 64 2.06 -3.03 -1.12
CA ALA A 64 3.01 -2.83 -0.02
C ALA A 64 3.92 -4.05 0.18
N ASN A 65 3.39 -5.26 0.09
CA ASN A 65 4.19 -6.49 0.19
C ASN A 65 5.16 -6.64 -0.99
N GLN A 66 4.75 -6.26 -2.21
CA GLN A 66 5.62 -6.25 -3.39
C GLN A 66 6.76 -5.24 -3.22
N ASP A 67 6.46 -4.01 -2.81
CA ASP A 67 7.46 -2.95 -2.57
C ASP A 67 8.49 -3.36 -1.50
N LEU A 68 8.05 -4.00 -0.41
CA LEU A 68 8.92 -4.54 0.63
C LEU A 68 9.82 -5.66 0.08
N THR A 69 9.25 -6.56 -0.73
CA THR A 69 10.00 -7.68 -1.34
C THR A 69 11.04 -7.17 -2.33
N ASP A 70 10.69 -6.19 -3.15
CA ASP A 70 11.61 -5.59 -4.11
C ASP A 70 12.74 -4.83 -3.40
N THR A 71 12.41 -4.07 -2.36
CA THR A 71 13.41 -3.32 -1.57
C THR A 71 14.40 -4.25 -0.89
N THR A 72 13.92 -5.33 -0.26
CA THR A 72 14.79 -6.33 0.38
C THR A 72 15.66 -7.05 -0.64
N THR A 73 15.10 -7.42 -1.79
CA THR A 73 15.85 -8.06 -2.89
C THR A 73 16.95 -7.15 -3.43
N ILE A 74 16.65 -5.87 -3.67
CA ILE A 74 17.64 -4.88 -4.14
C ILE A 74 18.73 -4.68 -3.09
N THR A 75 18.36 -4.60 -1.81
CA THR A 75 19.31 -4.42 -0.72
C THR A 75 20.24 -5.62 -0.57
N ASN A 76 19.71 -6.84 -0.62
CA ASN A 76 20.53 -8.06 -0.59
C ASN A 76 21.49 -8.12 -1.78
N ARG A 77 21.04 -7.81 -3.00
CA ARG A 77 21.92 -7.76 -4.17
C ARG A 77 23.02 -6.71 -4.06
N LYS A 78 22.74 -5.57 -3.41
CA LYS A 78 23.77 -4.56 -3.12
C LYS A 78 24.79 -5.09 -2.11
N LEU A 79 24.34 -5.68 -1.01
CA LEU A 79 25.21 -6.27 0.01
C LEU A 79 26.10 -7.39 -0.57
N GLU A 80 25.54 -8.26 -1.41
CA GLU A 80 26.31 -9.31 -2.10
C GLU A 80 27.39 -8.71 -3.02
N ARG A 81 27.07 -7.64 -3.76
CA ARG A 81 28.04 -6.93 -4.60
C ARG A 81 29.13 -6.26 -3.78
N ASP A 82 28.76 -5.57 -2.70
CA ASP A 82 29.70 -4.89 -1.83
C ASP A 82 30.62 -5.90 -1.13
N HIS A 83 30.09 -7.05 -0.74
CA HIS A 83 30.88 -8.15 -0.18
C HIS A 83 31.81 -8.78 -1.22
N ALA A 84 31.33 -8.99 -2.46
CA ALA A 84 32.16 -9.50 -3.54
C ALA A 84 33.28 -8.51 -3.92
N ALA A 85 33.02 -7.20 -3.88
CA ALA A 85 34.02 -6.16 -4.09
C ALA A 85 35.06 -6.13 -2.95
N GLN A 86 34.65 -6.31 -1.70
CA GLN A 86 35.58 -6.41 -0.56
C GLN A 86 36.39 -7.73 -0.55
N ALA A 87 35.81 -8.81 -1.07
CA ALA A 87 36.46 -10.12 -1.14
C ALA A 87 37.44 -10.23 -2.33
N LEU A 88 37.34 -9.35 -3.33
CA LEU A 88 38.38 -9.19 -4.32
C LEU A 88 39.51 -8.36 -3.68
N PRO A 89 40.72 -8.92 -3.49
CA PRO A 89 41.87 -8.10 -3.17
C PRO A 89 42.14 -7.18 -4.37
N ASP A 90 41.58 -5.97 -4.32
CA ASP A 90 41.99 -4.85 -5.17
C ASP A 90 43.45 -4.54 -4.84
N GLY A 91 44.35 -5.20 -5.56
CA GLY A 91 45.77 -5.03 -5.38
C GLY A 91 46.53 -6.15 -6.03
N VAL A 92 46.91 -5.93 -7.29
CA VAL A 92 48.28 -6.27 -7.68
C VAL A 92 49.16 -5.85 -6.49
N PRO A 93 49.98 -6.74 -5.91
CA PRO A 93 50.80 -6.39 -4.76
C PRO A 93 51.53 -5.08 -5.06
N ASP A 94 51.42 -4.10 -4.15
CA ASP A 94 52.07 -2.80 -4.27
C ASP A 94 53.50 -3.00 -4.79
N ASP A 95 53.91 -2.26 -5.84
CA ASP A 95 55.18 -2.49 -6.51
C ASP A 95 56.37 -2.46 -5.53
N ARG A 96 56.22 -1.73 -4.41
CA ARG A 96 57.20 -1.68 -3.31
C ARG A 96 57.25 -2.96 -2.48
N GLU A 97 56.09 -3.52 -2.11
CA GLU A 97 55.92 -4.82 -1.44
C GLU A 97 56.48 -5.95 -2.33
N LEU A 98 56.14 -5.92 -3.63
CA LEU A 98 56.62 -6.86 -4.63
C LEU A 98 58.14 -6.79 -4.77
N ARG A 99 58.74 -5.59 -4.89
CA ARG A 99 60.20 -5.40 -4.92
C ARG A 99 60.89 -5.89 -3.63
N ARG A 100 60.26 -5.75 -2.47
CA ARG A 100 60.81 -6.24 -1.19
C ARG A 100 60.82 -7.77 -1.15
N ARG A 101 59.70 -8.42 -1.50
CA ARG A 101 59.61 -9.89 -1.55
C ARG A 101 60.51 -10.48 -2.63
N CYS A 102 60.63 -9.84 -3.78
CA CYS A 102 61.54 -10.24 -4.84
C CYS A 102 63.03 -10.06 -4.50
N ARG A 103 63.37 -9.22 -3.51
CA ARG A 103 64.73 -9.16 -2.94
C ARG A 103 64.95 -10.34 -2.00
N GLN A 104 64.03 -10.56 -1.06
CA GLN A 104 64.10 -11.65 -0.09
C GLN A 104 64.17 -13.03 -0.75
N LEU A 105 63.37 -13.28 -1.79
CA LEU A 105 63.42 -14.53 -2.57
C LEU A 105 64.74 -14.71 -3.33
N ARG A 106 65.37 -13.61 -3.76
CA ARG A 106 66.68 -13.64 -4.42
C ARG A 106 67.79 -14.00 -3.43
N ASP A 107 67.73 -13.46 -2.22
CA ASP A 107 68.64 -13.82 -1.13
C ASP A 107 68.53 -15.32 -0.79
N ASP A 108 67.33 -15.90 -0.94
CA ASP A 108 67.06 -17.34 -0.82
C ASP A 108 67.35 -18.16 -2.10
N GLY A 109 67.89 -17.53 -3.15
CA GLY A 109 68.28 -18.17 -4.41
C GLY A 109 67.14 -18.52 -5.39
N ARG A 110 65.93 -17.97 -5.19
CA ARG A 110 64.76 -18.19 -6.07
C ARG A 110 64.36 -16.93 -6.84
N SER A 111 64.18 -17.05 -8.15
CA SER A 111 63.76 -15.95 -9.03
C SER A 111 62.48 -16.28 -9.82
N PRO A 112 61.30 -16.06 -9.22
CA PRO A 112 60.05 -16.29 -9.93
C PRO A 112 59.86 -15.28 -11.08
N PRO A 113 59.09 -15.64 -12.14
CA PRO A 113 58.90 -14.80 -13.32
C PRO A 113 58.26 -13.43 -13.02
N ALA A 114 57.47 -13.33 -11.94
CA ALA A 114 56.89 -12.07 -11.45
C ALA A 114 57.94 -11.03 -10.96
N CYS A 115 59.21 -11.42 -10.80
CA CYS A 115 60.29 -10.54 -10.38
C CYS A 115 61.19 -10.06 -11.54
N ARG A 116 60.94 -10.49 -12.79
CA ARG A 116 61.74 -10.09 -13.96
C ARG A 116 61.32 -8.69 -14.43
N GLY A 117 62.29 -7.78 -14.57
CA GLY A 117 62.05 -6.40 -15.06
C GLY A 117 61.90 -5.33 -13.96
N LEU A 118 62.00 -5.69 -12.68
CA LEU A 118 62.00 -4.74 -11.55
C LEU A 118 63.42 -4.20 -11.21
N GLU A 119 64.31 -4.16 -12.20
CA GLU A 119 65.76 -3.91 -12.05
C GLU A 119 66.17 -2.42 -12.02
N GLY A 120 65.23 -1.50 -12.15
CA GLY A 120 65.51 -0.05 -12.18
C GLY A 120 65.74 0.57 -10.79
N PRO A 121 66.70 1.52 -10.63
CA PRO A 121 66.96 2.20 -9.37
C PRO A 121 65.78 3.09 -8.95
N ALA A 122 65.64 3.28 -7.64
CA ALA A 122 64.77 4.28 -7.03
C ALA A 122 65.36 5.69 -7.18
#